data_AF-A0A0S2IBU9-F1
#
_entry.id   AF-A0A0S2IBU9-F1
#
_cell.length_a   1.000
_cell.length_b   1.000
_cell.length_c   1.000
_cell.angle_alpha   90.00
_cell.angle_beta   90.00
_cell.angle_gamma   90.00
#
_symmetry.space_group_name_H-M   'P 1'
#
loop_
_entity.id
_entity.type
_entity.pdbx_description
1 polymer ?
#
loop_
_entity_poly.entity_id
_entity_poly.type
_entity_poly.pdbx_seq_one_letter_code
_entity_poly.pdbx_strand_id
1 'polypeptide(L)'
;TNILGYHLIILGLGAWLLVLKAMYFGGIYDTWAPGGGDVRIVTNPTTNAAIIFGYLVKSPFGGDGWICSVDNLEDIIGGHIWIGSLCIFGGFWHIYTTPWPWARRAFVWSGEAYLSYSLGAIAVMGFTACCFSWFNNTAYPSEFYGPTGPEASQAQAFTFLVRDQRLGANVASAQGPTGLGKYLMRSPTGEIIFGGETMRFWDFRGPWVEPLRGPNGLDLNKLKNDIQPWQERRAAEYMTHAPLGSLNSVGGVATEINAVNFVSPRSWLACSHFVLGFFFFIGHLWHAGRARAAAAGFEKGIDRVDEPVLSMRPLD
;
A
#
# COMPACT_ATOMS: atom_id res chain seq x y z
N THR A 1 -29.02 10.11 12.38
CA THR A 1 -28.07 9.09 11.84
C THR A 1 -27.22 8.55 12.99
N ASN A 2 -27.87 8.21 14.11
CA ASN A 2 -27.20 8.25 15.42
C ASN A 2 -26.23 7.09 15.62
N ILE A 3 -26.62 5.87 15.23
CA ILE A 3 -25.76 4.68 15.34
C ILE A 3 -24.45 4.86 14.56
N LEU A 4 -24.53 5.38 13.32
CA LEU A 4 -23.34 5.73 12.54
C LEU A 4 -22.46 6.73 13.31
N GLY A 5 -23.08 7.76 13.90
CA GLY A 5 -22.36 8.77 14.66
C GLY A 5 -21.61 8.21 15.88
N TYR A 6 -22.22 7.29 16.63
CA TYR A 6 -21.56 6.61 17.75
C TYR A 6 -20.35 5.79 17.28
N HIS A 7 -20.50 5.03 16.20
CA HIS A 7 -19.39 4.24 15.65
C HIS A 7 -18.25 5.12 15.13
N LEU A 8 -18.55 6.26 14.49
CA LEU A 8 -17.52 7.21 14.04
C LEU A 8 -16.72 7.79 15.22
N ILE A 9 -17.37 8.12 16.33
CA ILE A 9 -16.66 8.58 17.54
C ILE A 9 -15.73 7.47 18.06
N ILE A 10 -16.21 6.23 18.15
CA ILE A 10 -15.40 5.09 18.60
C ILE A 10 -14.18 4.89 17.69
N LEU A 11 -14.36 4.92 16.37
CA LEU A 11 -13.26 4.81 15.40
C LEU A 11 -12.27 5.97 15.56
N GLY A 12 -12.76 7.19 15.77
CA GLY A 12 -11.91 8.36 15.99
C GLY A 12 -11.08 8.26 17.27
N LEU A 13 -11.66 7.76 18.36
CA LEU A 13 -10.93 7.44 19.59
C LEU A 13 -9.87 6.36 19.35
N GLY A 14 -10.19 5.32 18.56
CA GLY A 14 -9.24 4.30 18.15
C GLY A 14 -8.02 4.87 17.40
N ALA A 15 -8.22 5.79 16.47
CA ALA A 15 -7.13 6.48 15.78
C ALA A 15 -6.27 7.31 16.76
N TRP A 16 -6.88 7.99 17.72
CA TRP A 16 -6.16 8.70 18.78
C TRP A 16 -5.37 7.78 19.71
N LEU A 17 -5.79 6.53 19.94
CA LEU A 17 -4.98 5.57 20.71
C LEU A 17 -3.63 5.29 20.04
N LEU A 18 -3.58 5.20 18.71
CA LEU A 18 -2.30 5.07 17.99
C LEU A 18 -1.43 6.32 18.18
N VAL A 19 -2.02 7.51 18.06
CA VAL A 19 -1.32 8.79 18.29
C VAL A 19 -0.72 8.81 19.69
N LEU A 20 -1.51 8.47 20.70
CA LEU A 20 -1.06 8.43 22.09
C LEU A 20 0.09 7.40 22.27
N LYS A 21 0.00 6.23 21.64
CA LYS A 21 1.07 5.22 21.68
C LYS A 21 2.38 5.77 21.10
N ALA A 22 2.32 6.39 19.94
CA ALA A 22 3.50 6.88 19.23
C ALA A 22 4.14 8.12 19.88
N MET A 23 3.34 8.99 20.50
CA MET A 23 3.82 10.26 21.07
C MET A 23 4.16 10.17 22.56
N TYR A 24 3.44 9.37 23.34
CA TYR A 24 3.52 9.44 24.80
C TYR A 24 3.82 8.10 25.48
N PHE A 25 3.49 6.96 24.86
CA PHE A 25 3.67 5.64 25.47
C PHE A 25 4.78 4.82 24.80
N GLY A 26 6.02 5.35 24.83
CA GLY A 26 7.22 4.62 24.42
C GLY A 26 7.45 4.51 22.91
N GLY A 27 6.67 5.22 22.08
CA GLY A 27 6.97 5.32 20.65
C GLY A 27 6.52 4.13 19.81
N ILE A 28 6.93 4.10 18.54
CA ILE A 28 6.69 3.00 17.61
C ILE A 28 7.97 2.72 16.82
N TYR A 29 8.05 1.56 16.18
CA TYR A 29 9.23 1.18 15.39
C TYR A 29 9.35 2.06 14.14
N ASP A 30 10.51 2.67 13.95
CA ASP A 30 10.88 3.42 12.76
C ASP A 30 12.02 2.71 12.04
N THR A 31 11.76 2.15 10.85
CA THR A 31 12.81 1.56 10.01
C THR A 31 13.79 2.64 9.49
N TRP A 32 13.37 3.91 9.47
CA TRP A 32 14.12 5.06 8.98
C TRP A 32 14.89 5.81 10.07
N ALA A 33 14.92 5.30 11.30
CA ALA A 33 15.67 5.92 12.37
C ALA A 33 17.16 6.10 11.98
N PRO A 34 17.77 7.28 12.23
CA PRO A 34 19.18 7.51 11.90
C PRO A 34 20.10 6.51 12.60
N GLY A 35 20.92 5.79 11.82
CA GLY A 35 21.82 4.75 12.32
C GLY A 35 21.25 3.32 12.26
N GLY A 36 19.99 3.16 11.86
CA GLY A 36 19.32 1.86 11.72
C GLY A 36 17.98 1.85 12.45
N GLY A 37 17.07 0.99 12.00
CA GLY A 37 15.69 0.99 12.51
C GLY A 37 15.59 0.68 14.01
N ASP A 38 14.85 1.52 14.73
CA ASP A 38 14.68 1.45 16.19
C ASP A 38 13.31 1.99 16.62
N VAL A 39 12.89 1.69 17.84
CA VAL A 39 11.69 2.29 18.43
C VAL A 39 11.98 3.74 18.80
N ARG A 40 11.17 4.67 18.30
CA ARG A 40 11.26 6.08 18.69
C ARG A 40 9.92 6.71 18.99
N ILE A 41 9.96 7.74 19.83
CA ILE A 41 8.84 8.62 20.09
C ILE A 41 8.71 9.61 18.93
N VAL A 42 7.48 9.80 18.44
CA VAL A 42 7.16 10.81 17.43
C VAL A 42 6.81 12.12 18.14
N THR A 43 7.77 13.05 18.19
CA THR A 43 7.60 14.31 18.93
C THR A 43 6.97 15.42 18.09
N ASN A 44 7.12 15.38 16.76
CA ASN A 44 6.67 16.43 15.84
C ASN A 44 5.80 15.86 14.71
N PRO A 45 4.60 15.32 15.00
CA PRO A 45 3.73 14.78 13.96
C PRO A 45 3.30 15.87 12.96
N THR A 46 3.18 15.51 11.69
CA THR A 46 2.81 16.45 10.62
C THR A 46 1.34 16.86 10.74
N THR A 47 1.09 18.07 11.22
CA THR A 47 -0.27 18.63 11.32
C THR A 47 -0.65 19.50 10.13
N ASN A 48 0.30 19.81 9.24
CA ASN A 48 0.06 20.60 8.04
C ASN A 48 -0.93 19.90 7.10
N ALA A 49 -2.12 20.47 6.96
CA ALA A 49 -3.20 19.95 6.11
C ALA A 49 -2.78 19.74 4.65
N ALA A 50 -1.97 20.64 4.09
CA ALA A 50 -1.55 20.55 2.69
C ALA A 50 -0.70 19.31 2.41
N ILE A 51 0.13 18.90 3.39
CA ILE A 51 0.93 17.67 3.28
C ILE A 51 0.02 16.45 3.43
N ILE A 52 -0.77 16.39 4.50
CA ILE A 52 -1.63 15.24 4.81
C ILE A 52 -2.66 14.98 3.72
N PHE A 53 -3.41 16.00 3.30
CA PHE A 53 -4.40 15.85 2.22
C PHE A 53 -3.75 15.82 0.84
N GLY A 54 -2.49 16.25 0.71
CA GLY A 54 -1.68 16.11 -0.51
C GLY A 54 -1.53 14.66 -0.92
N TYR A 55 -1.32 13.73 0.02
CA TYR A 55 -1.27 12.30 -0.27
C TYR A 55 -2.55 11.77 -0.94
N LEU A 56 -3.73 12.30 -0.59
CA LEU A 56 -5.01 11.83 -1.13
C LEU A 56 -5.20 12.14 -2.62
N VAL A 57 -4.48 13.13 -3.14
CA VAL A 57 -4.57 13.58 -4.54
C VAL A 57 -3.36 13.19 -5.39
N LYS A 58 -2.39 12.46 -4.81
CA LYS A 58 -1.27 11.87 -5.57
C LYS A 58 -1.78 10.82 -6.55
N SER A 59 -1.08 10.71 -7.68
CA SER A 59 -1.32 9.65 -8.66
C SER A 59 -1.11 8.26 -8.04
N PRO A 60 -1.94 7.25 -8.36
CA PRO A 60 -1.72 5.87 -7.91
C PRO A 60 -0.68 5.11 -8.75
N PHE A 61 -0.08 5.75 -9.77
CA PHE A 61 0.91 5.12 -10.64
C PHE A 61 2.33 5.18 -10.07
N GLY A 62 3.28 4.52 -10.76
CA GLY A 62 4.71 4.49 -10.38
C GLY A 62 5.30 5.88 -10.17
N GLY A 63 6.29 5.99 -9.28
CA GLY A 63 6.88 7.24 -8.81
C GLY A 63 6.05 8.00 -7.76
N ASP A 64 4.70 7.94 -7.82
CA ASP A 64 3.83 8.69 -6.90
C ASP A 64 3.19 7.82 -5.81
N GLY A 65 2.50 6.73 -6.18
CA GLY A 65 2.02 5.70 -5.24
C GLY A 65 0.87 6.09 -4.29
N TRP A 66 0.09 7.14 -4.58
CA TRP A 66 -1.04 7.60 -3.74
C TRP A 66 -0.67 7.64 -2.23
N ILE A 67 -1.57 7.23 -1.33
CA ILE A 67 -1.30 7.15 0.11
C ILE A 67 -0.31 6.03 0.49
N CYS A 68 -0.10 5.03 -0.38
CA CYS A 68 0.88 3.95 -0.13
C CYS A 68 2.32 4.48 -0.11
N SER A 69 2.55 5.71 -0.59
CA SER A 69 3.85 6.36 -0.63
C SER A 69 4.27 7.04 0.67
N VAL A 70 3.43 7.03 1.72
CA VAL A 70 3.81 7.60 3.02
C VAL A 70 5.09 6.94 3.54
N ASP A 71 6.13 7.75 3.75
CA ASP A 71 7.49 7.25 3.94
C ASP A 71 8.09 7.57 5.32
N ASN A 72 7.40 8.32 6.17
CA ASN A 72 7.86 8.70 7.51
C ASN A 72 6.75 8.58 8.57
N LEU A 73 7.15 8.45 9.84
CA LEU A 73 6.19 8.29 10.95
C LEU A 73 5.45 9.57 11.31
N GLU A 74 6.07 10.74 11.11
CA GLU A 74 5.46 12.04 11.38
C GLU A 74 4.17 12.21 10.57
N ASP A 75 4.18 11.83 9.30
CA ASP A 75 3.02 11.87 8.41
C ASP A 75 1.99 10.80 8.76
N ILE A 76 2.42 9.58 9.12
CA ILE A 76 1.50 8.53 9.58
C ILE A 76 0.74 9.00 10.81
N ILE A 77 1.44 9.48 11.84
CA ILE A 77 0.82 9.93 13.09
C ILE A 77 0.01 11.22 12.88
N GLY A 78 0.53 12.15 12.09
CA GLY A 78 -0.19 13.35 11.67
C GLY A 78 -1.52 13.05 10.98
N GLY A 79 -1.52 12.10 10.04
CA GLY A 79 -2.72 11.62 9.36
C GLY A 79 -3.75 11.01 10.33
N HIS A 80 -3.31 10.26 11.33
CA HIS A 80 -4.21 9.70 12.36
C HIS A 80 -4.78 10.76 13.30
N ILE A 81 -4.06 11.86 13.58
CA ILE A 81 -4.61 13.03 14.28
C ILE A 81 -5.76 13.63 13.47
N TRP A 82 -5.57 13.83 12.16
CA TRP A 82 -6.60 14.35 11.25
C TRP A 82 -7.80 13.40 11.18
N ILE A 83 -7.60 12.13 10.85
CA ILE A 83 -8.69 11.14 10.74
C ILE A 83 -9.42 10.95 12.08
N GLY A 84 -8.69 10.87 13.19
CA GLY A 84 -9.28 10.75 14.52
C GLY A 84 -10.21 11.91 14.85
N SER A 85 -9.74 13.12 14.59
CA SER A 85 -10.52 14.35 14.81
C SER A 85 -11.73 14.44 13.88
N LEU A 86 -11.55 14.19 12.58
CA LEU A 86 -12.63 14.23 11.58
C LEU A 86 -13.72 13.18 11.88
N CYS A 87 -13.35 11.97 12.29
CA CYS A 87 -14.30 10.94 12.69
C CYS A 87 -15.12 11.36 13.93
N ILE A 88 -14.49 11.96 14.94
CA ILE A 88 -15.20 12.44 16.14
C ILE A 88 -16.17 13.56 15.78
N PHE A 89 -15.72 14.58 15.04
CA PHE A 89 -16.57 15.69 14.64
C PHE A 89 -17.70 15.25 13.69
N GLY A 90 -17.39 14.40 12.71
CA GLY A 90 -18.38 13.79 11.83
C GLY A 90 -19.38 12.90 12.58
N GLY A 91 -18.92 12.23 13.64
CA GLY A 91 -19.76 11.44 14.52
C GLY A 91 -20.80 12.29 15.28
N PHE A 92 -20.36 13.38 15.91
CA PHE A 92 -21.27 14.35 16.53
C PHE A 92 -22.23 14.95 15.52
N TRP A 93 -21.75 15.35 14.34
CA TRP A 93 -22.60 15.83 13.26
C TRP A 93 -23.73 14.85 12.93
N HIS A 94 -23.42 13.56 12.76
CA HIS A 94 -24.42 12.53 12.44
C HIS A 94 -25.41 12.21 13.58
N ILE A 95 -25.04 12.47 14.84
CA ILE A 95 -25.93 12.35 16.01
C ILE A 95 -26.95 13.49 16.03
N TYR A 96 -26.51 14.72 15.75
CA TYR A 96 -27.34 15.92 15.87
C TYR A 96 -28.04 16.34 14.57
N THR A 97 -27.86 15.59 13.48
CA THR A 97 -28.49 15.88 12.20
C THR A 97 -29.27 14.68 11.64
N THR A 98 -30.13 14.98 10.67
CA THR A 98 -30.86 13.99 9.88
C THR A 98 -30.54 14.15 8.39
N PRO A 99 -30.67 13.08 7.58
CA PRO A 99 -30.37 13.16 6.16
C PRO A 99 -31.17 14.24 5.43
N TRP A 100 -30.45 15.10 4.73
CA TRP A 100 -31.04 16.19 3.95
C TRP A 100 -31.91 15.67 2.80
N PRO A 101 -32.83 16.49 2.26
CA PRO A 101 -33.75 16.06 1.20
C PRO A 101 -33.07 15.44 -0.03
N TRP A 102 -31.93 15.98 -0.48
CA TRP A 102 -31.22 15.41 -1.64
C TRP A 102 -30.65 14.03 -1.33
N ALA A 103 -30.12 13.81 -0.13
CA ALA A 103 -29.59 12.51 0.28
C ALA A 103 -30.73 11.48 0.38
N ARG A 104 -31.88 11.89 0.93
CA ARG A 104 -33.08 11.04 0.98
C ARG A 104 -33.54 10.56 -0.40
N ARG A 105 -33.36 11.38 -1.44
CA ARG A 105 -33.70 11.01 -2.83
C ARG A 105 -32.62 10.20 -3.54
N ALA A 106 -31.37 10.26 -3.10
CA ALA A 106 -30.25 9.60 -3.78
C ALA A 106 -30.07 8.13 -3.36
N PHE A 107 -30.39 7.79 -2.12
CA PHE A 107 -30.11 6.48 -1.54
C PHE A 107 -31.36 5.62 -1.34
N VAL A 108 -31.16 4.30 -1.36
CA VAL A 108 -32.14 3.32 -0.87
C VAL A 108 -31.99 3.19 0.65
N TRP A 109 -33.11 3.28 1.38
CA TRP A 109 -33.16 3.29 2.84
C TRP A 109 -33.64 1.94 3.39
N SER A 110 -32.81 0.90 3.23
CA SER A 110 -33.08 -0.45 3.74
C SER A 110 -31.83 -1.06 4.36
N GLY A 111 -32.01 -2.05 5.25
CA GLY A 111 -30.88 -2.74 5.89
C GLY A 111 -29.92 -3.38 4.89
N GLU A 112 -30.45 -3.99 3.82
CA GLU A 112 -29.64 -4.59 2.76
C GLU A 112 -28.88 -3.54 1.93
N ALA A 113 -29.48 -2.37 1.69
CA ALA A 113 -28.78 -1.27 1.04
C ALA A 113 -27.60 -0.78 1.90
N TYR A 114 -27.80 -0.61 3.21
CA TYR A 114 -26.73 -0.21 4.14
C TYR A 114 -25.60 -1.24 4.22
N LEU A 115 -25.95 -2.54 4.19
CA LEU A 115 -24.97 -3.62 4.05
C LEU A 115 -24.17 -3.45 2.75
N SER A 116 -24.85 -3.24 1.62
CA SER A 116 -24.20 -3.10 0.31
C SER A 116 -23.21 -1.94 0.26
N TYR A 117 -23.52 -0.79 0.90
CA TYR A 117 -22.61 0.35 0.94
C TYR A 117 -21.35 0.01 1.73
N SER A 118 -21.49 -0.68 2.86
CA SER A 118 -20.38 -1.13 3.69
C SER A 118 -19.51 -2.16 2.96
N LEU A 119 -20.11 -3.11 2.24
CA LEU A 119 -19.38 -4.09 1.42
C LEU A 119 -18.52 -3.40 0.35
N GLY A 120 -19.06 -2.37 -0.31
CA GLY A 120 -18.31 -1.58 -1.29
C GLY A 120 -17.12 -0.87 -0.66
N ALA A 121 -17.30 -0.26 0.52
CA ALA A 121 -16.22 0.38 1.25
C ALA A 121 -15.12 -0.62 1.68
N ILE A 122 -15.50 -1.79 2.21
CA ILE A 122 -14.56 -2.84 2.62
C ILE A 122 -13.77 -3.39 1.43
N ALA A 123 -14.40 -3.52 0.25
CA ALA A 123 -13.69 -3.94 -0.96
C ALA A 123 -12.53 -3.00 -1.30
N VAL A 124 -12.78 -1.68 -1.30
CA VAL A 124 -11.76 -0.67 -1.56
C VAL A 124 -10.66 -0.69 -0.48
N MET A 125 -11.03 -0.85 0.79
CA MET A 125 -10.05 -1.00 1.88
C MET A 125 -9.19 -2.27 1.70
N GLY A 126 -9.77 -3.37 1.25
CA GLY A 126 -9.06 -4.62 0.97
C GLY A 126 -8.03 -4.48 -0.16
N PHE A 127 -8.40 -3.86 -1.28
CA PHE A 127 -7.46 -3.57 -2.36
C PHE A 127 -6.36 -2.59 -1.93
N THR A 128 -6.70 -1.58 -1.12
CA THR A 128 -5.71 -0.64 -0.57
C THR A 128 -4.72 -1.36 0.36
N ALA A 129 -5.20 -2.23 1.25
CA ALA A 129 -4.35 -3.02 2.14
C ALA A 129 -3.44 -4.01 1.39
N CYS A 130 -3.94 -4.59 0.28
CA CYS A 130 -3.13 -5.40 -0.63
C CYS A 130 -1.93 -4.59 -1.16
N CYS A 131 -2.15 -3.37 -1.67
CA CYS A 131 -1.07 -2.52 -2.16
C CYS A 131 -0.12 -2.06 -1.04
N PHE A 132 -0.64 -1.65 0.12
CA PHE A 132 0.19 -1.21 1.25
C PHE A 132 1.16 -2.29 1.71
N SER A 133 0.67 -3.52 1.95
CA SER A 133 1.51 -4.63 2.41
C SER A 133 2.53 -5.07 1.36
N TRP A 134 2.24 -4.86 0.08
CA TRP A 134 3.13 -5.21 -1.03
C TRP A 134 4.25 -4.18 -1.27
N PHE A 135 3.96 -2.89 -1.14
CA PHE A 135 4.88 -1.82 -1.55
C PHE A 135 5.48 -1.00 -0.39
N ASN A 136 4.71 -0.73 0.67
CA ASN A 136 5.17 0.18 1.72
C ASN A 136 6.10 -0.56 2.69
N ASN A 137 7.26 0.03 2.98
CA ASN A 137 8.22 -0.48 3.97
C ASN A 137 8.33 0.40 5.23
N THR A 138 7.55 1.48 5.34
CA THR A 138 7.48 2.32 6.54
C THR A 138 6.46 1.78 7.55
N ALA A 139 5.20 1.65 7.15
CA ALA A 139 4.13 1.07 7.96
C ALA A 139 4.21 -0.46 8.04
N TYR A 140 4.90 -1.10 7.08
CA TYR A 140 5.24 -2.52 7.10
C TYR A 140 6.77 -2.70 7.03
N PRO A 141 7.50 -2.49 8.14
CA PRO A 141 8.96 -2.59 8.17
C PRO A 141 9.46 -3.93 7.63
N SER A 142 10.44 -3.87 6.72
CA SER A 142 11.00 -5.09 6.11
C SER A 142 11.77 -5.95 7.11
N GLU A 143 12.13 -5.41 8.28
CA GLU A 143 12.63 -6.18 9.42
C GLU A 143 11.63 -7.19 9.97
N PHE A 144 10.32 -6.91 9.88
CA PHE A 144 9.27 -7.79 10.39
C PHE A 144 8.57 -8.60 9.29
N TYR A 145 8.38 -7.98 8.13
CA TYR A 145 7.60 -8.56 7.03
C TYR A 145 8.46 -9.15 5.90
N GLY A 146 9.79 -9.03 6.00
CA GLY A 146 10.70 -9.31 4.89
C GLY A 146 10.69 -8.22 3.82
N PRO A 147 11.56 -8.32 2.80
CA PRO A 147 11.64 -7.32 1.74
C PRO A 147 10.38 -7.29 0.88
N THR A 148 10.07 -6.12 0.34
CA THR A 148 9.11 -6.02 -0.78
C THR A 148 9.68 -6.68 -2.05
N GLY A 149 8.83 -6.95 -3.04
CA GLY A 149 9.29 -7.43 -4.35
C GLY A 149 10.32 -6.47 -5.01
N PRO A 150 9.99 -5.16 -5.12
CA PRO A 150 10.96 -4.15 -5.58
C PRO A 150 12.26 -4.14 -4.78
N GLU A 151 12.18 -4.21 -3.45
CA GLU A 151 13.35 -4.19 -2.57
C GLU A 151 14.27 -5.39 -2.79
N ALA A 152 13.74 -6.61 -2.84
CA ALA A 152 14.52 -7.81 -3.08
C ALA A 152 15.21 -7.80 -4.45
N SER A 153 14.55 -7.26 -5.48
CA SER A 153 15.11 -7.11 -6.82
C SER A 153 16.26 -6.10 -6.85
N GLN A 154 16.11 -4.95 -6.18
CA GLN A 154 17.18 -3.94 -6.06
C GLN A 154 18.34 -4.49 -5.22
N ALA A 155 18.05 -5.26 -4.17
CA ALA A 155 19.03 -5.91 -3.32
C ALA A 155 19.89 -6.93 -4.09
N GLN A 156 19.30 -7.66 -5.03
CA GLN A 156 20.04 -8.54 -5.95
C GLN A 156 21.03 -7.76 -6.81
N ALA A 157 20.60 -6.67 -7.45
CA ALA A 157 21.47 -5.85 -8.29
C ALA A 157 22.62 -5.24 -7.47
N PHE A 158 22.32 -4.74 -6.28
CA PHE A 158 23.33 -4.22 -5.35
C PHE A 158 24.36 -5.28 -4.95
N THR A 159 23.91 -6.49 -4.62
CA THR A 159 24.78 -7.60 -4.18
C THR A 159 25.83 -7.94 -5.24
N PHE A 160 25.40 -8.07 -6.50
CA PHE A 160 26.32 -8.38 -7.59
C PHE A 160 27.19 -7.19 -8.00
N LEU A 161 26.69 -5.96 -7.89
CA LEU A 161 27.50 -4.76 -8.08
C LEU A 161 28.67 -4.73 -7.08
N VAL A 162 28.40 -4.93 -5.79
CA VAL A 162 29.43 -4.94 -4.75
C VAL A 162 30.45 -6.04 -4.99
N ARG A 163 29.98 -7.26 -5.28
CA ARG A 163 30.85 -8.41 -5.56
C ARG A 163 31.79 -8.10 -6.72
N ASP A 164 31.26 -7.65 -7.85
CA ASP A 164 32.05 -7.46 -9.06
C ASP A 164 32.99 -6.26 -8.94
N GLN A 165 32.58 -5.20 -8.24
CA GLN A 165 33.46 -4.08 -7.93
C GLN A 165 34.66 -4.51 -7.07
N ARG A 166 34.45 -5.40 -6.08
CA ARG A 166 35.55 -5.99 -5.29
C ARG A 166 36.48 -6.89 -6.10
N LEU A 167 35.96 -7.51 -7.16
CA LEU A 167 36.76 -8.26 -8.13
C LEU A 167 37.49 -7.34 -9.14
N GLY A 168 37.39 -6.02 -8.99
CA GLY A 168 38.08 -5.04 -9.82
C GLY A 168 37.27 -4.55 -11.03
N ALA A 169 35.98 -4.90 -11.15
CA ALA A 169 35.15 -4.40 -12.24
C ALA A 169 34.83 -2.91 -12.06
N ASN A 170 34.95 -2.13 -13.14
CA ASN A 170 34.48 -0.75 -13.15
C ASN A 170 32.97 -0.71 -13.47
N VAL A 171 32.16 -0.81 -12.42
CA VAL A 171 30.69 -0.91 -12.52
C VAL A 171 30.03 0.26 -13.24
N ALA A 172 30.70 1.42 -13.31
CA ALA A 172 30.22 2.62 -13.98
C ALA A 172 30.30 2.57 -15.51
N SER A 173 31.28 1.82 -16.03
CA SER A 173 31.58 1.72 -17.48
C SER A 173 31.35 0.32 -18.05
N ALA A 174 30.92 -0.62 -17.20
CA ALA A 174 30.63 -1.98 -17.62
C ALA A 174 29.36 -2.02 -18.47
N GLN A 175 29.53 -2.19 -19.78
CA GLN A 175 28.45 -2.37 -20.72
C GLN A 175 27.88 -3.81 -20.62
N GLY A 176 26.56 -3.91 -20.59
CA GLY A 176 25.83 -5.17 -20.66
C GLY A 176 25.59 -5.61 -22.11
N PRO A 177 25.07 -6.83 -22.34
CA PRO A 177 24.89 -7.38 -23.68
C PRO A 177 23.95 -6.59 -24.60
N THR A 178 23.02 -5.82 -24.02
CA THR A 178 22.04 -5.00 -24.78
C THR A 178 22.58 -3.63 -25.17
N GLY A 179 23.82 -3.31 -24.78
CA GLY A 179 24.41 -1.99 -24.93
C GLY A 179 24.12 -1.01 -23.77
N LEU A 180 23.15 -1.32 -22.90
CA LEU A 180 22.91 -0.59 -21.64
C LEU A 180 23.99 -0.93 -20.60
N GLY A 181 24.12 -0.11 -19.56
CA GLY A 181 25.02 -0.42 -18.45
C GLY A 181 24.58 -1.65 -17.67
N LYS A 182 25.52 -2.54 -17.36
CA LYS A 182 25.25 -3.83 -16.69
C LYS A 182 24.75 -3.62 -15.26
N TYR A 183 25.36 -2.70 -14.51
CA TYR A 183 25.05 -2.45 -13.10
C TYR A 183 24.29 -1.16 -12.88
N LEU A 184 24.61 -0.12 -13.66
CA LEU A 184 24.03 1.22 -13.54
C LEU A 184 23.55 1.71 -14.90
N MET A 185 22.40 2.36 -14.93
CA MET A 185 21.84 3.01 -16.12
C MET A 185 21.04 4.25 -15.71
N ARG A 186 20.39 4.92 -16.67
CA ARG A 186 19.51 6.06 -16.39
C ARG A 186 18.04 5.65 -16.37
N SER A 187 17.28 6.25 -15.47
CA SER A 187 15.82 6.28 -15.54
C SER A 187 15.35 7.05 -16.79
N PRO A 188 14.06 7.00 -17.14
CA PRO A 188 13.49 7.85 -18.20
C PRO A 188 13.68 9.36 -17.97
N THR A 189 13.85 9.79 -16.71
CA THR A 189 14.03 11.19 -16.31
C THR A 189 15.49 11.57 -16.00
N GLY A 190 16.41 10.61 -16.09
CA GLY A 190 17.85 10.86 -16.08
C GLY A 190 18.59 10.51 -14.78
N GLU A 191 17.90 10.12 -13.70
CA GLU A 191 18.53 9.63 -12.47
C GLU A 191 19.34 8.36 -12.70
N ILE A 192 20.43 8.19 -11.97
CA ILE A 192 21.21 6.94 -11.97
C ILE A 192 20.47 5.88 -11.15
N ILE A 193 20.22 4.74 -11.77
CA ILE A 193 19.45 3.61 -11.21
C ILE A 193 20.22 2.30 -11.44
N PHE A 194 19.83 1.22 -10.74
CA PHE A 194 20.38 -0.11 -11.04
C PHE A 194 19.92 -0.61 -12.42
N GLY A 195 20.82 -1.33 -13.09
CA GLY A 195 20.61 -1.91 -14.43
C GLY A 195 19.87 -3.25 -14.43
N GLY A 196 19.69 -3.81 -15.62
CA GLY A 196 18.95 -5.08 -15.81
C GLY A 196 17.46 -4.95 -15.59
N GLU A 197 16.77 -6.05 -15.32
CA GLU A 197 15.30 -6.05 -15.19
C GLU A 197 14.78 -5.22 -14.01
N THR A 198 15.63 -4.97 -13.01
CA THR A 198 15.28 -4.13 -11.86
C THR A 198 15.17 -2.65 -12.22
N MET A 199 15.45 -2.25 -13.47
CA MET A 199 15.18 -0.88 -13.95
C MET A 199 13.73 -0.44 -13.70
N ARG A 200 12.78 -1.39 -13.66
CA ARG A 200 11.36 -1.12 -13.38
C ARG A 200 11.07 -0.74 -11.91
N PHE A 201 12.02 -1.00 -11.00
CA PHE A 201 11.88 -0.80 -9.56
C PHE A 201 12.72 0.37 -9.03
N TRP A 202 13.11 1.29 -9.91
CA TRP A 202 13.96 2.42 -9.55
C TRP A 202 13.33 3.42 -8.57
N ASP A 203 12.00 3.43 -8.47
CA ASP A 203 11.22 4.20 -7.48
C ASP A 203 11.44 3.69 -6.04
N PHE A 204 12.00 2.48 -5.86
CA PHE A 204 12.24 1.91 -4.54
C PHE A 204 13.14 2.81 -3.68
N ARG A 205 12.69 3.02 -2.44
CA ARG A 205 13.43 3.68 -1.37
C ARG A 205 13.50 2.73 -0.18
N GLY A 206 14.67 2.64 0.45
CA GLY A 206 14.86 1.85 1.66
C GLY A 206 16.07 2.30 2.47
N PRO A 207 16.05 2.16 3.81
CA PRO A 207 17.08 2.74 4.68
C PRO A 207 18.49 2.21 4.39
N TRP A 208 18.60 1.01 3.81
CA TRP A 208 19.88 0.41 3.44
C TRP A 208 20.47 0.95 2.14
N VAL A 209 19.66 1.52 1.24
CA VAL A 209 20.13 2.04 -0.06
C VAL A 209 20.22 3.57 -0.09
N GLU A 210 19.37 4.28 0.67
CA GLU A 210 19.34 5.74 0.68
C GLU A 210 20.68 6.44 0.97
N PRO A 211 21.56 5.92 1.86
CA PRO A 211 22.87 6.54 2.07
C PRO A 211 23.71 6.66 0.79
N LEU A 212 23.49 5.77 -0.19
CA LEU A 212 24.21 5.71 -1.46
C LEU A 212 23.56 6.57 -2.56
N ARG A 213 22.43 7.21 -2.27
CA ARG A 213 21.73 8.12 -3.18
C ARG A 213 22.24 9.56 -2.99
N GLY A 214 22.26 10.31 -4.09
CA GLY A 214 22.54 11.74 -4.14
C GLY A 214 21.45 12.47 -4.95
N PRO A 215 21.64 13.76 -5.28
CA PRO A 215 20.63 14.56 -5.99
C PRO A 215 20.21 14.00 -7.36
N ASN A 216 21.09 13.22 -8.01
CA ASN A 216 20.88 12.67 -9.34
C ASN A 216 20.65 11.14 -9.34
N GLY A 217 20.14 10.57 -8.25
CA GLY A 217 20.00 9.11 -8.08
C GLY A 217 21.21 8.48 -7.39
N LEU A 218 21.56 7.24 -7.72
CA LEU A 218 22.70 6.54 -7.11
C LEU A 218 24.02 7.28 -7.39
N ASP A 219 24.81 7.50 -6.35
CA ASP A 219 26.07 8.24 -6.44
C ASP A 219 27.26 7.30 -6.65
N LEU A 220 27.99 7.52 -7.75
CA LEU A 220 29.15 6.71 -8.15
C LEU A 220 30.32 6.77 -7.15
N ASN A 221 30.55 7.92 -6.51
CA ASN A 221 31.61 8.05 -5.52
C ASN A 221 31.22 7.30 -4.24
N LYS A 222 29.96 7.40 -3.82
CA LYS A 222 29.47 6.66 -2.65
C LYS A 222 29.47 5.14 -2.89
N LEU A 223 29.04 4.69 -4.08
CA LEU A 223 29.09 3.27 -4.45
C LEU A 223 30.53 2.73 -4.46
N LYS A 224 31.52 3.56 -4.77
CA LYS A 224 32.93 3.16 -4.75
C LYS A 224 33.52 3.10 -3.35
N ASN A 225 33.17 4.07 -2.49
CA ASN A 225 33.95 4.34 -1.28
C ASN A 225 33.17 4.10 0.02
N ASP A 226 31.84 4.15 0.00
CA ASP A 226 31.04 4.32 1.21
C ASP A 226 30.13 3.12 1.51
N ILE A 227 30.17 2.06 0.69
CA ILE A 227 29.40 0.83 0.93
C ILE A 227 29.87 0.18 2.23
N GLN A 228 28.92 -0.05 3.15
CA GLN A 228 29.19 -0.63 4.45
C GLN A 228 28.86 -2.13 4.49
N PRO A 229 29.58 -2.93 5.30
CA PRO A 229 29.30 -4.36 5.45
C PRO A 229 27.86 -4.67 5.91
N TRP A 230 27.20 -3.77 6.64
CA TRP A 230 25.81 -3.96 7.06
C TRP A 230 24.83 -3.82 5.89
N GLN A 231 25.10 -2.95 4.91
CA GLN A 231 24.31 -2.82 3.68
C GLN A 231 24.44 -4.08 2.83
N GLU A 232 25.66 -4.63 2.73
CA GLU A 232 25.90 -5.90 2.04
C GLU A 232 25.14 -7.05 2.65
N ARG A 233 25.19 -7.20 3.99
CA ARG A 233 24.43 -8.23 4.70
C ARG A 233 22.93 -8.05 4.48
N ARG A 234 22.43 -6.82 4.59
CA ARG A 234 21.00 -6.52 4.43
C ARG A 234 20.53 -6.81 3.00
N ALA A 235 21.31 -6.44 1.99
CA ALA A 235 20.96 -6.72 0.60
C ALA A 235 21.06 -8.23 0.27
N ALA A 236 22.09 -8.92 0.77
CA ALA A 236 22.18 -10.37 0.62
C ALA A 236 20.97 -11.08 1.24
N GLU A 237 20.59 -10.70 2.45
CA GLU A 237 19.40 -11.21 3.15
C GLU A 237 18.12 -10.95 2.35
N TYR A 238 17.95 -9.73 1.83
CA TYR A 238 16.74 -9.38 1.09
C TYR A 238 16.67 -10.00 -0.30
N MET A 239 17.80 -10.21 -0.96
CA MET A 239 17.86 -10.97 -2.20
C MET A 239 17.43 -12.42 -1.97
N THR A 240 17.87 -13.06 -0.88
CA THR A 240 17.56 -14.47 -0.59
C THR A 240 16.18 -14.70 0.03
N HIS A 241 15.53 -13.65 0.50
CA HIS A 241 14.16 -13.69 1.05
C HIS A 241 13.15 -12.92 0.19
N ALA A 242 13.39 -12.88 -1.13
CA ALA A 242 12.44 -12.32 -2.08
C ALA A 242 11.05 -12.97 -1.92
N PRO A 243 9.93 -12.23 -2.06
CA PRO A 243 8.58 -12.72 -1.76
C PRO A 243 8.01 -13.69 -2.82
N LEU A 244 8.77 -14.74 -3.14
CA LEU A 244 8.42 -15.81 -4.06
C LEU A 244 8.44 -17.16 -3.33
N GLY A 245 7.42 -17.96 -3.58
CA GLY A 245 7.33 -19.32 -3.08
C GLY A 245 6.05 -20.00 -3.56
N SER A 246 6.00 -21.32 -3.44
CA SER A 246 4.85 -22.13 -3.83
C SER A 246 3.76 -22.15 -2.75
N LEU A 247 2.57 -22.61 -3.12
CA LEU A 247 1.44 -22.74 -2.18
C LEU A 247 1.71 -23.72 -1.02
N ASN A 248 2.54 -24.73 -1.23
CA ASN A 248 3.01 -25.67 -0.20
C ASN A 248 4.27 -25.18 0.54
N SER A 249 4.55 -23.89 0.48
CA SER A 249 5.62 -23.18 1.18
C SER A 249 7.05 -23.54 0.77
N VAL A 250 7.28 -23.91 -0.48
CA VAL A 250 8.64 -24.05 -1.02
C VAL A 250 9.10 -22.68 -1.50
N GLY A 251 10.10 -22.11 -0.83
CA GLY A 251 10.63 -20.78 -1.14
C GLY A 251 11.51 -20.77 -2.38
N GLY A 252 11.48 -19.66 -3.11
CA GLY A 252 12.25 -19.47 -4.33
C GLY A 252 11.39 -19.42 -5.58
N VAL A 253 12.04 -19.60 -6.74
CA VAL A 253 11.36 -19.58 -8.04
C VAL A 253 10.53 -20.84 -8.26
N ALA A 254 9.63 -20.82 -9.25
CA ALA A 254 8.73 -21.96 -9.52
C ALA A 254 9.46 -23.27 -9.91
N THR A 255 10.72 -23.18 -10.34
CA THR A 255 11.58 -24.33 -10.67
C THR A 255 12.54 -24.72 -9.55
N GLU A 256 12.41 -24.12 -8.36
CA GLU A 256 13.24 -24.44 -7.20
C GLU A 256 12.93 -25.85 -6.69
N ILE A 257 13.97 -26.56 -6.24
CA ILE A 257 13.78 -27.86 -5.59
C ILE A 257 13.25 -27.68 -4.16
N ASN A 258 12.62 -28.72 -3.61
CA ASN A 258 12.16 -28.72 -2.22
C ASN A 258 13.34 -28.64 -1.25
N ALA A 259 13.68 -27.45 -0.78
CA ALA A 259 14.79 -27.22 0.14
C ALA A 259 14.47 -26.20 1.24
N VAL A 260 13.89 -25.05 0.87
CA VAL A 260 13.62 -23.94 1.81
C VAL A 260 12.12 -23.85 2.07
N ASN A 261 11.71 -23.89 3.34
CA ASN A 261 10.31 -23.69 3.74
C ASN A 261 10.05 -22.19 3.97
N PHE A 262 9.62 -21.46 2.95
CA PHE A 262 9.44 -20.01 3.01
C PHE A 262 8.38 -19.50 2.03
N VAL A 263 7.48 -18.66 2.53
CA VAL A 263 6.66 -17.72 1.75
C VAL A 263 6.59 -16.44 2.55
N SER A 264 6.88 -15.31 1.91
CA SER A 264 6.87 -14.00 2.58
C SER A 264 5.49 -13.69 3.18
N PRO A 265 5.43 -13.12 4.40
CA PRO A 265 4.20 -12.53 4.94
C PRO A 265 3.54 -11.54 3.99
N ARG A 266 4.32 -10.80 3.19
CA ARG A 266 3.77 -9.87 2.18
C ARG A 266 2.96 -10.59 1.12
N SER A 267 3.41 -11.75 0.64
CA SER A 267 2.67 -12.57 -0.33
C SER A 267 1.37 -13.10 0.28
N TRP A 268 1.41 -13.59 1.52
CA TRP A 268 0.20 -14.05 2.23
C TRP A 268 -0.80 -12.92 2.43
N LEU A 269 -0.36 -11.76 2.92
CA LEU A 269 -1.21 -10.61 3.19
C LEU A 269 -1.79 -10.03 1.88
N ALA A 270 -0.96 -9.80 0.86
CA ALA A 270 -1.44 -9.24 -0.40
C ALA A 270 -2.45 -10.18 -1.08
N CYS A 271 -2.13 -11.47 -1.23
CA CYS A 271 -3.02 -12.43 -1.86
C CYS A 271 -4.35 -12.57 -1.12
N SER A 272 -4.32 -12.70 0.21
CA SER A 272 -5.55 -12.85 1.02
C SER A 272 -6.43 -11.60 0.94
N HIS A 273 -5.86 -10.40 1.09
CA HIS A 273 -6.64 -9.15 1.05
C HIS A 273 -7.17 -8.85 -0.35
N PHE A 274 -6.46 -9.24 -1.40
CA PHE A 274 -6.98 -9.13 -2.77
C PHE A 274 -8.21 -10.02 -2.98
N VAL A 275 -8.12 -11.30 -2.60
CA VAL A 275 -9.23 -12.25 -2.74
C VAL A 275 -10.44 -11.80 -1.91
N LEU A 276 -10.21 -11.37 -0.66
CA LEU A 276 -11.27 -10.82 0.17
C LEU A 276 -11.88 -9.57 -0.48
N GLY A 277 -11.06 -8.58 -0.84
CA GLY A 277 -11.52 -7.34 -1.49
C GLY A 277 -12.38 -7.61 -2.73
N PHE A 278 -11.97 -8.56 -3.55
CA PHE A 278 -12.74 -9.02 -4.72
C PHE A 278 -14.12 -9.58 -4.32
N PHE A 279 -14.18 -10.54 -3.39
CA PHE A 279 -15.48 -11.10 -3.00
C PHE A 279 -16.37 -10.11 -2.25
N PHE A 280 -15.81 -9.17 -1.49
CA PHE A 280 -16.56 -8.06 -0.91
C PHE A 280 -17.14 -7.14 -2.00
N PHE A 281 -16.42 -6.92 -3.10
CA PHE A 281 -16.94 -6.19 -4.27
C PHE A 281 -18.08 -6.96 -4.96
N ILE A 282 -17.94 -8.27 -5.15
CA ILE A 282 -19.04 -9.10 -5.68
C ILE A 282 -20.26 -9.04 -4.76
N GLY A 283 -20.05 -9.13 -3.44
CA GLY A 283 -21.12 -8.96 -2.45
C GLY A 283 -21.79 -7.59 -2.51
N HIS A 284 -21.01 -6.53 -2.75
CA HIS A 284 -21.54 -5.19 -2.97
C HIS A 284 -22.48 -5.15 -4.18
N LEU A 285 -22.04 -5.65 -5.35
CA LEU A 285 -22.87 -5.67 -6.56
C LEU A 285 -24.17 -6.46 -6.34
N TRP A 286 -24.05 -7.64 -5.73
CA TRP A 286 -25.19 -8.50 -5.42
C TRP A 286 -26.22 -7.80 -4.53
N HIS A 287 -25.80 -7.30 -3.37
CA HIS A 287 -26.72 -6.71 -2.40
C HIS A 287 -27.23 -5.33 -2.81
N ALA A 288 -26.42 -4.51 -3.51
CA ALA A 288 -26.87 -3.21 -4.02
C ALA A 288 -27.95 -3.39 -5.09
N GLY A 289 -27.76 -4.33 -6.02
CA GLY A 289 -28.74 -4.68 -7.05
C GLY A 289 -30.03 -5.23 -6.44
N ARG A 290 -29.91 -6.20 -5.52
CA ARG A 290 -31.06 -6.80 -4.85
C ARG A 290 -31.82 -5.80 -3.98
N ALA A 291 -31.13 -4.94 -3.22
CA ALA A 291 -31.78 -3.92 -2.39
C ALA A 291 -32.57 -2.92 -3.24
N ARG A 292 -32.06 -2.55 -4.43
CA ARG A 292 -32.78 -1.69 -5.37
C ARG A 292 -34.01 -2.39 -5.95
N ALA A 293 -33.88 -3.63 -6.41
CA ALA A 293 -35.01 -4.40 -6.93
C ALA A 293 -36.10 -4.61 -5.87
N ALA A 294 -35.71 -4.89 -4.63
CA ALA A 294 -36.63 -5.08 -3.51
C ALA A 294 -37.34 -3.79 -3.11
N ALA A 295 -36.62 -2.66 -3.09
CA ALA A 295 -37.23 -1.35 -2.81
C ALA A 295 -38.23 -0.93 -3.90
N ALA A 296 -38.04 -1.40 -5.14
CA ALA A 296 -38.96 -1.17 -6.26
C ALA A 296 -40.02 -2.29 -6.43
N GLY A 297 -39.96 -3.36 -5.65
CA GLY A 297 -41.01 -4.39 -5.57
C GLY A 297 -40.99 -5.48 -6.63
N PHE A 298 -39.87 -5.69 -7.33
CA PHE A 298 -39.77 -6.69 -8.42
C PHE A 298 -38.65 -7.72 -8.21
N GLU A 299 -38.09 -7.84 -7.00
CA GLU A 299 -36.98 -8.76 -6.72
C GLU A 299 -37.35 -10.25 -6.85
N LYS A 300 -38.65 -10.57 -6.85
CA LYS A 300 -39.18 -11.95 -6.94
C LYS A 300 -39.57 -12.38 -8.35
N GLY A 301 -39.38 -11.51 -9.34
CA GLY A 301 -39.74 -11.75 -10.73
C GLY A 301 -40.62 -10.65 -11.31
N ILE A 302 -40.89 -10.79 -12.60
CA ILE A 302 -41.73 -9.87 -13.38
C ILE A 302 -43.20 -10.22 -13.12
N ASP A 303 -44.05 -9.20 -12.94
CA ASP A 303 -45.50 -9.40 -12.91
C ASP A 303 -45.98 -9.80 -14.31
N ARG A 304 -46.62 -10.96 -14.40
CA ARG A 304 -47.14 -11.49 -15.67
C ARG A 304 -48.29 -10.66 -16.23
N VAL A 305 -48.97 -9.85 -15.41
CA VAL A 305 -50.04 -8.96 -15.89
C VAL A 305 -49.58 -7.54 -16.17
N ASP A 306 -48.38 -7.16 -15.71
CA ASP A 306 -47.81 -5.80 -15.86
C ASP A 306 -46.31 -5.89 -16.23
N GLU A 307 -46.01 -6.58 -17.32
CA GLU A 307 -44.64 -6.68 -17.83
C GLU A 307 -44.22 -5.33 -18.46
N PRO A 308 -43.23 -4.61 -17.89
CA PRO A 308 -42.95 -3.22 -18.30
C PRO A 308 -42.52 -3.09 -19.77
N VAL A 309 -41.82 -4.10 -20.30
CA VAL A 309 -41.32 -4.11 -21.68
C VAL A 309 -42.47 -4.11 -22.69
N LEU A 310 -43.61 -4.73 -22.37
CA LEU A 310 -44.78 -4.75 -23.26
C LEU A 310 -45.46 -3.38 -23.42
N SER A 311 -45.21 -2.45 -22.49
CA SER A 311 -45.69 -1.07 -22.56
C SER A 311 -44.70 -0.10 -23.23
N MET A 312 -43.51 -0.58 -23.59
CA MET A 312 -42.50 0.22 -24.31
C MET A 312 -42.74 0.15 -25.81
N ARG A 313 -42.28 1.17 -26.54
CA ARG A 313 -42.26 1.12 -28.01
C ARG A 313 -41.24 0.07 -28.48
N PRO A 314 -41.54 -0.70 -29.53
CA PRO A 314 -40.54 -1.53 -30.20
C PRO A 314 -39.31 -0.70 -30.56
N LEU A 315 -38.14 -1.34 -30.51
CA LEU A 315 -36.89 -0.69 -30.88
C LEU A 315 -36.79 -0.49 -32.39
N ASP A 316 -37.43 -1.36 -33.16
CA ASP A 316 -37.46 -1.42 -34.62
C ASP A 316 -38.88 -1.65 -35.18
#